data_AF-A0A5C6NZK9-F1
#
_entry.id   AF-A0A5C6NZK9-F1
#
_cell.length_a   1.000
_cell.length_b   1.000
_cell.length_c   1.000
_cell.angle_alpha   90.00
_cell.angle_beta   90.00
_cell.angle_gamma   90.00
#
_symmetry.space_group_name_H-M   'P 1'
#
loop_
_entity.id
_entity.type
_entity.pdbx_description
1 polymer ?
#
loop_
_entity_poly.entity_id
_entity_poly.type
_entity_poly.pdbx_seq_one_letter_code
_entity_poly.pdbx_strand_id
1 'polypeptide(L)'
;MPVRIEGLWSCEKPRVSKLGVLPVKAMLAVEDHLWASSGGQVFIISTHTHCVERQLEAHQEEGMVVSHMVVAGVGIWIAFSSGSTLRLFHTETLEHLQDINIATPVHHTLPGEILLLSFVLLRAASGLVKLL
;
A
#
# COMPACT_ATOMS: atom_id res chain seq x y z
N MET A 1 15.02 -5.06 11.10
CA MET A 1 15.11 -6.48 10.61
C MET A 1 15.70 -7.36 11.73
N PRO A 2 15.26 -8.63 11.94
CA PRO A 2 15.83 -9.45 13.00
C PRO A 2 17.30 -9.76 12.69
N VAL A 3 18.12 -9.73 13.74
CA VAL A 3 19.55 -10.03 13.67
C VAL A 3 19.71 -11.50 13.26
N ARG A 4 20.45 -11.74 12.18
CA ARG A 4 20.79 -13.07 11.68
C ARG A 4 21.82 -13.71 12.61
N ILE A 5 21.42 -14.76 13.31
CA ILE A 5 22.35 -15.83 13.66
C ILE A 5 22.34 -16.77 12.45
N GLU A 6 23.48 -16.90 11.76
CA GLU A 6 23.68 -17.90 10.69
C GLU A 6 22.74 -17.81 9.47
N GLY A 7 22.25 -16.60 9.13
CA GLY A 7 21.40 -16.41 7.95
C GLY A 7 19.94 -16.83 8.15
N LEU A 8 19.58 -17.36 9.31
CA LEU A 8 18.21 -17.74 9.66
C LEU A 8 17.44 -16.54 10.23
N TRP A 9 16.12 -16.53 10.02
CA TRP A 9 15.22 -15.60 10.71
C TRP A 9 15.19 -15.96 12.20
N SER A 10 15.70 -15.08 13.07
CA SER A 10 15.54 -15.25 14.51
C SER A 10 14.10 -14.94 14.92
N CYS A 11 13.29 -16.00 15.07
CA CYS A 11 11.91 -15.92 15.58
C CYS A 11 11.85 -15.97 17.12
N GLU A 12 12.98 -15.98 17.82
CA GLU A 12 13.04 -16.21 19.27
C GLU A 12 12.39 -15.07 20.07
N LYS A 13 12.45 -13.84 19.56
CA LYS A 13 11.89 -12.64 20.21
C LYS A 13 11.33 -11.67 19.17
N PRO A 14 10.12 -11.92 18.64
CA PRO A 14 9.50 -10.99 17.69
C PRO A 14 9.21 -9.66 18.39
N ARG A 15 9.47 -8.54 17.71
CA ARG A 15 8.95 -7.24 18.15
C ARG A 15 7.51 -7.12 17.67
N VAL A 16 6.62 -6.75 18.59
CA VAL A 16 5.19 -6.58 18.30
C VAL A 16 4.85 -5.10 18.42
N SER A 17 4.35 -4.51 17.33
CA SER A 17 3.89 -3.13 17.26
C SER A 17 2.40 -3.12 16.96
N LYS A 18 1.62 -2.37 17.75
CA LYS A 18 0.19 -2.15 17.47
C LYS A 18 0.05 -1.04 16.44
N LEU A 19 -0.75 -1.29 15.40
CA LEU A 19 -1.02 -0.34 14.33
C LEU A 19 -2.42 0.24 14.50
N GLY A 20 -3.40 -0.32 13.80
CA GLY A 20 -4.82 -0.01 13.96
C GLY A 20 -5.61 -1.12 14.64
N VAL A 21 -6.93 -0.94 14.71
CA VAL A 21 -7.87 -1.91 15.28
C VAL A 21 -8.36 -2.94 14.26
N LEU A 22 -8.12 -2.71 12.97
CA LEU A 22 -8.47 -3.62 11.88
C LEU A 22 -7.26 -4.48 11.46
N PRO A 23 -7.47 -5.62 10.78
CA PRO A 23 -6.38 -6.46 10.30
C PRO A 23 -5.42 -5.69 9.39
N VAL A 24 -4.14 -6.07 9.44
CA VAL A 24 -3.16 -5.58 8.47
C VAL A 24 -3.46 -6.20 7.10
N LYS A 25 -3.68 -5.36 6.08
CA LYS A 25 -4.16 -5.82 4.75
C LYS A 25 -3.10 -5.78 3.67
N ALA A 26 -2.24 -4.77 3.67
CA ALA A 26 -1.13 -4.63 2.74
C ALA A 26 0.12 -4.17 3.48
N MET A 27 1.28 -4.63 3.04
CA MET A 27 2.57 -4.21 3.56
C MET A 27 3.58 -4.11 2.42
N LEU A 28 4.46 -3.13 2.46
CA LEU A 28 5.58 -3.02 1.52
C LEU A 28 6.76 -2.27 2.14
N ALA A 29 7.97 -2.60 1.71
CA ALA A 29 9.18 -1.88 2.10
C ALA A 29 9.41 -0.69 1.15
N VAL A 30 9.66 0.49 1.73
CA VAL A 30 10.03 1.72 1.02
C VAL A 30 11.26 2.27 1.72
N GLU A 31 12.40 2.25 1.04
CA GLU A 31 13.66 2.71 1.62
C GLU A 31 13.92 2.05 2.99
N ASP A 32 14.17 2.85 4.03
CA ASP A 32 14.41 2.39 5.40
C ASP A 32 13.12 2.24 6.23
N HIS A 33 11.96 2.23 5.58
CA HIS A 33 10.65 2.13 6.23
C HIS A 33 9.84 0.93 5.74
N LEU A 34 9.08 0.34 6.65
CA LEU A 34 8.02 -0.62 6.38
C LEU A 34 6.69 0.11 6.44
N TRP A 35 5.97 0.10 5.33
CA TRP A 35 4.63 0.67 5.24
C TRP A 35 3.62 -0.45 5.42
N ALA A 36 2.66 -0.29 6.33
CA ALA A 36 1.66 -1.31 6.64
C ALA A 36 0.28 -0.67 6.77
N SER A 37 -0.73 -1.22 6.12
CA SER A 37 -2.09 -0.69 6.17
C SER A 37 -2.95 -1.41 7.20
N SER A 38 -3.83 -0.68 7.88
CA SER A 38 -4.91 -1.22 8.72
C SER A 38 -6.11 -0.28 8.63
N GLY A 39 -7.24 -0.78 8.13
CA GLY A 39 -8.37 0.08 7.76
C GLY A 39 -8.01 1.06 6.65
N GLY A 40 -8.48 2.30 6.75
CA GLY A 40 -8.13 3.41 5.84
C GLY A 40 -6.78 4.06 6.14
N GLN A 41 -5.99 3.52 7.09
CA GLN A 41 -4.74 4.09 7.54
C GLN A 41 -3.54 3.30 7.02
N VAL A 42 -2.43 4.00 6.81
CA VAL A 42 -1.12 3.44 6.49
C VAL A 42 -0.11 3.93 7.51
N PHE A 43 0.61 3.00 8.12
CA PHE A 43 1.60 3.24 9.16
C PHE A 43 2.99 3.11 8.57
N ILE A 44 3.84 4.11 8.82
CA ILE A 44 5.22 4.16 8.36
C ILE A 44 6.11 3.80 9.55
N ILE A 45 6.73 2.62 9.47
CA ILE A 45 7.49 2.01 10.57
C ILE A 45 8.97 2.01 10.20
N SER A 46 9.82 2.57 11.05
CA SER A 46 11.27 2.53 10.78
C SER A 46 11.82 1.12 10.92
N THR A 47 12.61 0.69 9.93
CA THR A 47 13.24 -0.63 9.94
C THR A 47 14.45 -0.72 10.88
N HIS A 48 14.92 0.43 11.40
CA HIS A 48 15.97 0.53 12.41
C HIS A 48 15.42 0.49 13.83
N THR A 49 14.43 1.36 14.12
CA THR A 49 13.86 1.49 15.48
C THR A 49 12.73 0.48 15.74
N HIS A 50 12.07 0.02 14.67
CA HIS A 50 10.86 -0.81 14.68
C HIS A 50 9.65 -0.09 15.31
N CYS A 51 9.69 1.25 15.35
CA CYS A 51 8.61 2.10 15.85
C CYS A 51 7.83 2.72 14.69
N VAL A 52 6.55 3.00 14.91
CA VAL A 52 5.75 3.83 14.00
C VAL A 52 6.25 5.27 14.11
N GLU A 53 6.70 5.85 13.00
CA GLU A 53 7.21 7.22 12.95
C GLU A 53 6.18 8.20 12.37
N ARG A 54 5.41 7.75 11.38
CA ARG A 54 4.37 8.54 10.72
C ARG A 54 3.15 7.69 10.39
N GLN A 55 2.06 8.37 10.11
CA GLN A 55 0.81 7.77 9.68
C GLN A 55 0.20 8.60 8.55
N LEU A 56 -0.36 7.90 7.56
CA LEU A 56 -1.11 8.45 6.44
C LEU A 56 -2.56 7.98 6.55
N GLU A 57 -3.51 8.91 6.51
CA GLU A 57 -4.93 8.61 6.36
C GLU A 57 -5.28 8.58 4.87
N ALA A 58 -5.33 7.38 4.29
CA ALA A 58 -5.54 7.21 2.87
C ALA A 58 -7.01 7.47 2.47
N HIS A 59 -7.95 7.29 3.41
CA HIS A 59 -9.37 7.56 3.19
C HIS A 59 -10.09 7.96 4.49
N GLN A 60 -10.86 9.05 4.43
CA GLN A 60 -11.61 9.60 5.58
C GLN A 60 -12.98 8.94 5.78
N GLU A 61 -13.55 8.36 4.73
CA GLU A 61 -14.85 7.67 4.83
C GLU A 61 -14.73 6.41 5.71
N GLU A 62 -15.65 6.30 6.66
CA GLU A 62 -15.73 5.17 7.57
C GLU A 62 -16.00 3.86 6.82
N GLY A 63 -15.34 2.78 7.24
CA GLY A 63 -15.49 1.46 6.60
C GLY A 63 -14.62 1.25 5.36
N MET A 64 -13.96 2.29 4.84
CA MET A 64 -13.00 2.12 3.75
C MET A 64 -11.72 1.46 4.25
N VAL A 65 -11.32 0.36 3.60
CA VAL A 65 -10.13 -0.40 3.95
C VAL A 65 -9.15 -0.40 2.79
N VAL A 66 -7.89 -0.07 3.05
CA VAL A 66 -6.82 -0.22 2.06
C VAL A 66 -6.69 -1.68 1.68
N SER A 67 -6.82 -1.98 0.38
CA SER A 67 -6.69 -3.32 -0.17
C SER A 67 -5.30 -3.58 -0.73
N HIS A 68 -4.74 -2.59 -1.44
CA HIS A 68 -3.44 -2.69 -2.11
C HIS A 68 -2.67 -1.38 -2.01
N MET A 69 -1.35 -1.50 -2.04
CA MET A 69 -0.42 -0.38 -2.03
C MET A 69 0.75 -0.69 -2.98
N VAL A 70 1.13 0.27 -3.83
CA VAL A 70 2.25 0.13 -4.78
C VAL A 70 3.01 1.45 -4.85
N VAL A 71 4.33 1.41 -4.76
CA VAL A 71 5.18 2.60 -4.97
C VAL A 71 5.56 2.70 -6.43
N ALA A 72 5.42 3.90 -6.99
CA ALA A 72 5.84 4.22 -8.35
C ALA A 72 6.22 5.71 -8.45
N GLY A 73 7.41 6.00 -8.99
CA GLY A 73 7.92 7.36 -9.06
C GLY A 73 8.09 7.98 -7.66
N VAL A 74 7.53 9.18 -7.47
CA VAL A 74 7.62 9.95 -6.21
C VAL A 74 6.53 9.62 -5.19
N GLY A 75 5.68 8.62 -5.48
CA GLY A 75 4.48 8.40 -4.71
C GLY A 75 4.07 6.95 -4.55
N ILE A 76 3.07 6.77 -3.71
CA ILE A 76 2.41 5.50 -3.41
C ILE A 76 0.97 5.55 -3.89
N TRP A 77 0.62 4.60 -4.75
CA TRP A 77 -0.75 4.34 -5.18
C TRP A 77 -1.43 3.40 -4.20
N ILE A 78 -2.63 3.80 -3.76
CA ILE A 78 -3.46 3.08 -2.81
C ILE A 78 -4.81 2.76 -3.43
N ALA A 79 -5.20 1.49 -3.33
CA ALA A 79 -6.54 1.01 -3.68
C ALA A 79 -7.31 0.63 -2.40
N PHE A 80 -8.64 0.71 -2.46
CA PHE A 80 -9.52 0.39 -1.34
C PHE A 80 -10.31 -0.90 -1.60
N SER A 81 -10.98 -1.40 -0.56
CA SER A 81 -11.83 -2.58 -0.60
C SER A 81 -13.12 -2.38 -1.40
N SER A 82 -13.55 -1.13 -1.50
CA SER A 82 -14.76 -0.67 -2.16
C SER A 82 -14.48 0.61 -2.93
N GLY A 83 -15.36 0.95 -3.87
CA GLY A 83 -15.14 2.06 -4.79
C GLY A 83 -14.17 1.70 -5.92
N SER A 84 -14.04 2.63 -6.87
CA SER A 84 -13.23 2.48 -8.07
C SER A 84 -12.12 3.53 -8.17
N THR A 85 -11.83 4.23 -7.07
CA THR A 85 -10.82 5.29 -7.05
C THR A 85 -9.51 4.76 -6.49
N LEU A 86 -8.43 4.94 -7.25
CA LEU A 86 -7.05 4.83 -6.79
C LEU A 86 -6.58 6.20 -6.32
N ARG A 87 -5.82 6.24 -5.23
CA ARG A 87 -5.27 7.49 -4.68
C ARG A 87 -3.75 7.46 -4.67
N LEU A 88 -3.12 8.53 -5.15
CA LEU A 88 -1.68 8.75 -5.10
C LEU A 88 -1.36 9.69 -3.95
N PHE A 89 -0.40 9.28 -3.12
CA PHE A 89 0.19 10.13 -2.08
C PHE A 89 1.69 10.27 -2.31
N HIS A 90 2.25 11.43 -1.97
CA HIS A 90 3.69 11.64 -1.97
C HIS A 90 4.34 10.82 -0.84
N THR A 91 5.44 10.11 -1.10
CA THR A 91 6.04 9.22 -0.09
C THR A 91 6.70 9.95 1.07
N GLU A 92 7.22 11.16 0.83
CA GLU A 92 7.90 11.96 1.86
C GLU A 92 6.94 12.83 2.67
N THR A 93 6.13 13.63 1.96
CA THR A 93 5.23 14.62 2.59
C THR A 93 3.91 14.00 3.03
N LEU A 94 3.57 12.80 2.55
CA LEU A 94 2.29 12.12 2.76
C LEU A 94 1.08 12.91 2.23
N GLU A 95 1.33 13.92 1.41
CA GLU A 95 0.27 14.73 0.81
C GLU A 95 -0.44 13.94 -0.27
N HIS A 96 -1.75 14.13 -0.35
CA HIS A 96 -2.55 13.66 -1.46
C HIS A 96 -2.13 14.39 -2.74
N LEU A 97 -1.85 13.64 -3.79
CA LEU A 97 -1.44 14.19 -5.08
C LEU A 97 -2.51 14.02 -6.16
N GLN A 98 -3.19 12.87 -6.18
CA GLN A 98 -4.08 12.54 -7.29
C GLN A 98 -5.09 11.45 -6.94
N ASP A 99 -6.29 11.55 -7.52
CA ASP A 99 -7.29 10.48 -7.57
C ASP A 99 -7.50 10.04 -9.03
N ILE A 100 -7.55 8.74 -9.29
CA ILE A 100 -7.90 8.15 -10.58
C ILE A 100 -9.09 7.21 -10.40
N ASN A 101 -10.19 7.48 -11.10
CA ASN A 101 -11.32 6.57 -11.15
C ASN A 101 -11.14 5.55 -12.29
N ILE A 102 -11.13 4.26 -11.95
CA ILE A 102 -10.97 3.14 -12.89
C ILE A 102 -12.28 2.41 -13.19
N ALA A 103 -13.44 2.96 -12.80
CA ALA A 103 -14.72 2.44 -13.24
C ALA A 103 -14.80 2.52 -14.77
N THR A 104 -15.00 1.37 -15.42
CA THR A 104 -15.36 1.32 -16.83
C THR A 104 -16.72 1.98 -17.03
N PRO A 105 -16.89 2.91 -17.99
CA PRO A 105 -18.22 3.29 -18.44
C PRO A 105 -18.90 2.01 -18.92
N VAL A 106 -19.96 1.60 -18.24
CA VAL A 106 -20.65 0.33 -18.51
C VAL A 106 -21.31 0.41 -19.89
N HIS A 107 -20.70 -0.22 -20.88
CA HIS A 107 -21.42 -0.87 -21.96
C HIS A 107 -20.82 -2.26 -22.16
N HIS A 108 -21.52 -3.26 -21.60
CA HIS A 108 -21.29 -4.71 -21.72
C HIS A 108 -20.03 -5.29 -21.08
N THR A 109 -20.17 -5.95 -19.93
CA THR A 109 -19.05 -6.68 -19.30
C THR A 109 -19.32 -8.19 -19.24
N LEU A 110 -18.43 -8.92 -19.92
CA LEU A 110 -18.24 -10.37 -19.92
C LEU A 110 -17.18 -10.75 -18.85
N PRO A 111 -16.98 -12.05 -18.54
CA PRO A 111 -16.16 -12.55 -17.40
C PRO A 111 -14.66 -12.18 -17.35
N GLY A 112 -14.18 -11.27 -18.20
CA GLY A 112 -12.78 -10.83 -18.29
C GLY A 112 -12.36 -9.73 -17.30
N GLU A 113 -13.26 -9.18 -16.48
CA GLU A 113 -12.98 -7.99 -15.66
C GLU A 113 -12.05 -8.24 -14.44
N ILE A 114 -12.04 -9.46 -13.90
CA ILE A 114 -11.12 -9.81 -12.79
C ILE A 114 -9.65 -9.75 -13.25
N LEU A 115 -9.38 -10.01 -14.52
CA LEU A 115 -8.03 -10.00 -15.10
C LEU A 115 -7.53 -8.59 -15.42
N LEU A 116 -8.43 -7.62 -15.62
CA LEU A 116 -8.05 -6.23 -15.91
C LEU A 116 -7.53 -5.50 -14.67
N LEU A 117 -8.11 -5.77 -13.50
CA LEU A 117 -7.65 -5.21 -12.22
C LEU A 117 -6.22 -5.64 -11.88
N SER A 118 -5.89 -6.92 -12.05
CA SER A 118 -4.52 -7.41 -11.86
C SER A 118 -3.57 -6.85 -12.93
N PHE A 119 -4.04 -6.64 -14.16
CA PHE A 119 -3.23 -6.02 -15.22
C PHE A 119 -2.95 -4.54 -14.99
N VAL A 120 -3.92 -3.75 -14.47
CA VAL A 120 -3.72 -2.34 -14.13
C VAL A 120 -2.78 -2.22 -12.93
N LEU A 121 -2.94 -3.07 -11.92
CA LEU A 121 -2.00 -3.13 -10.78
C LEU A 121 -0.61 -3.61 -11.20
N LEU A 122 -0.50 -4.59 -12.10
CA LEU A 122 0.77 -5.05 -12.67
C LEU A 122 1.39 -3.97 -13.57
N ARG A 123 0.61 -3.20 -14.33
CA ARG A 123 1.10 -2.06 -15.12
C ARG A 123 1.47 -0.86 -14.25
N ALA A 124 0.81 -0.63 -13.11
CA ALA A 124 1.28 0.34 -12.12
C ALA A 124 2.61 -0.13 -11.50
N ALA A 125 2.77 -1.43 -11.26
CA ALA A 125 4.00 -2.02 -10.73
C ALA A 125 5.14 -2.16 -11.78
N SER A 126 4.83 -2.28 -13.07
CA SER A 126 5.81 -2.51 -14.16
C SER A 126 5.96 -1.35 -15.15
N GLY A 127 5.11 -0.32 -15.06
CA GLY A 127 5.00 0.76 -16.04
C GLY A 127 6.00 1.90 -15.91
N LEU A 128 6.92 1.86 -14.94
CA LEU A 128 7.95 2.88 -14.76
C LEU A 128 9.38 2.40 -15.06
N VAL A 129 9.52 1.38 -15.92
CA VAL A 129 10.82 0.98 -16.51
C VAL A 129 10.96 1.47 -17.97
N LYS A 130 10.01 2.23 -18.54
CA LYS A 130 10.04 2.63 -19.96
C LYS A 130 9.59 4.06 -20.30
N LEU A 131 9.81 5.02 -19.42
CA LEU A 131 9.85 6.43 -19.84
C LEU A 131 11.15 7.12 -19.39
N LEU A 132 12.28 6.53 -19.78
CA LEU A 132 13.48 7.16 -20.36
C LEU A 132 14.29 6.08 -21.09
#